data_AF-A0A925U3T9-F1
#
_entry.id   AF-A0A925U3T9-F1
#
_cell.length_a   1.000
_cell.length_b   1.000
_cell.length_c   1.000
_cell.angle_alpha   90.00
_cell.angle_beta   90.00
_cell.angle_gamma   90.00
#
_symmetry.space_group_name_H-M   'P 1'
#
loop_
_entity.id
_entity.type
_entity.pdbx_description
1 polymer ?
#
loop_
_entity_poly.entity_id
_entity_poly.type
_entity_poly.pdbx_seq_one_letter_code
_entity_poly.pdbx_strand_id
1 'polypeptide(L)'
;MLRIVLVIIALLSGGNAQAQSIDAALDRLAADAFTETEAAIGEIATSGAPNAQAILEAMAARRLVTGADKRVVYTDASGLTIDARTGKETAPATGASPVRLNNKLRGVVDSAIGLLRLFSPDRQKRLEAAESVFKAKNLNALPALDAAIAKEADAEVKSALVATRSVLLLAKPDASDAERVAAIEALAARGNQDALGQIRNALPALQGEARVAAEAAIARIERSQLFISGAQNIWYGLSLGSVLLLAAIGLAITFGVMGVINMAHGEMVMLGAYTTFMVQEVFRAYAPEYFGLSLPIAIPLAFIVAGLIGVAIERGIIRFLYGRPLETLLATWGVSLFLQQTVRTIFGPTNRDVASPSYMSGAFDLFGLQITYGRLWIIVFT
;
A
#
# COMPACT_ATOMS: atom_id res chain seq x y z
N MET A 1 41.19 13.37 34.41
CA MET A 1 40.44 14.47 33.75
C MET A 1 40.86 14.73 32.31
N LEU A 2 42.14 14.62 31.94
CA LEU A 2 42.62 14.91 30.57
C LEU A 2 42.07 13.96 29.47
N ARG A 3 41.75 12.71 29.79
CA ARG A 3 41.18 11.72 28.85
C ARG A 3 39.70 11.97 28.49
N ILE A 4 38.94 12.65 29.34
CA ILE A 4 37.51 12.94 29.09
C ILE A 4 37.37 14.19 28.20
N VAL A 5 38.31 15.13 28.30
CA VAL A 5 38.34 16.33 27.43
C VAL A 5 38.71 15.97 25.98
N LEU A 6 39.59 14.98 25.76
CA LEU A 6 39.95 14.50 24.43
C LEU A 6 38.82 13.73 23.71
N VAL A 7 37.93 13.06 24.45
CA VAL A 7 36.76 12.36 23.88
C VAL A 7 35.65 13.34 23.49
N ILE A 8 35.49 14.44 24.22
CA ILE A 8 34.51 15.50 23.88
C ILE A 8 34.97 16.31 22.66
N ILE A 9 36.27 16.53 22.47
CA ILE A 9 36.81 17.19 21.27
C ILE A 9 36.68 16.29 20.02
N ALA A 10 36.79 14.97 20.17
CA ALA A 10 36.58 14.02 19.06
C ALA A 10 35.09 13.82 18.69
N LEU A 11 34.15 14.06 19.62
CA LEU A 11 32.71 14.07 19.33
C LEU A 11 32.21 15.39 18.72
N LEU A 12 33.00 16.47 18.81
CA LEU A 12 32.72 17.76 18.17
C LEU A 12 33.36 17.92 16.80
N SER A 13 34.30 17.05 16.42
CA SER A 13 34.71 16.88 15.02
C SER A 13 33.72 15.97 14.27
N GLY A 14 32.44 16.31 14.33
CA GLY A 14 31.52 15.94 13.27
C GLY A 14 32.07 16.56 12.01
N GLY A 15 32.60 15.75 11.09
CA GLY A 15 32.97 16.22 9.77
C GLY A 15 31.73 16.83 9.14
N ASN A 16 31.61 18.15 9.21
CA ASN A 16 30.72 18.89 8.34
C ASN A 16 31.19 18.54 6.93
N ALA A 17 30.42 17.69 6.24
CA ALA A 17 30.49 17.60 4.80
C ALA A 17 30.12 19.00 4.30
N GLN A 18 31.13 19.87 4.13
CA GLN A 18 30.92 21.13 3.44
C GLN A 18 30.44 20.77 2.05
N ALA A 19 29.24 21.24 1.69
CA ALA A 19 28.75 21.16 0.33
C ALA A 19 29.85 21.71 -0.58
N GLN A 20 30.36 20.87 -1.48
CA GLN A 20 31.31 21.34 -2.49
C GLN A 20 30.59 22.41 -3.31
N SER A 21 31.25 23.56 -3.50
CA SER A 21 30.68 24.65 -4.30
C SER A 21 30.39 24.14 -5.72
N ILE A 22 29.14 24.24 -6.17
CA ILE A 22 28.75 23.90 -7.56
C ILE A 22 29.30 24.93 -8.55
N ASP A 23 29.89 26.02 -8.07
CA ASP A 23 30.41 27.13 -8.88
C ASP A 23 31.20 26.70 -10.11
N ALA A 24 32.17 25.79 -9.94
CA ALA A 24 33.00 25.28 -11.03
C ALA A 24 32.20 24.44 -12.05
N ALA A 25 31.20 23.68 -11.59
CA ALA A 25 30.34 22.90 -12.46
C ALA A 25 29.39 23.81 -13.28
N LEU A 26 28.88 24.89 -12.68
CA LEU A 26 28.06 25.88 -13.39
C LEU A 26 28.86 26.62 -14.45
N ASP A 27 30.13 26.94 -14.16
CA ASP A 27 31.01 27.60 -15.13
C ASP A 27 31.30 26.69 -16.33
N ARG A 28 31.40 25.38 -16.14
CA ARG A 28 31.52 24.38 -17.22
C ARG A 28 30.26 24.26 -18.07
N LEU A 29 29.07 24.38 -17.48
CA LEU A 29 27.81 24.44 -18.24
C LEU A 29 27.73 25.66 -19.16
N ALA A 30 28.45 26.74 -18.85
CA ALA A 30 28.52 27.94 -19.68
C ALA A 30 29.52 27.83 -20.86
N ALA A 31 30.34 26.76 -20.92
CA ALA A 31 31.36 26.58 -21.94
C ALA A 31 30.83 26.00 -23.29
N ASP A 32 29.52 25.69 -23.37
CA ASP A 32 28.82 25.13 -24.55
C ASP A 32 29.52 23.90 -25.19
N ALA A 33 30.14 23.05 -24.37
CA ALA A 33 30.82 21.83 -24.81
C ALA A 33 30.22 20.58 -24.14
N PHE A 34 29.85 19.56 -24.93
CA PHE A 34 29.19 18.36 -24.40
C PHE A 34 30.02 17.59 -23.36
N THR A 35 31.35 17.58 -23.49
CA THR A 35 32.27 16.95 -22.53
C THR A 35 32.29 17.70 -21.20
N GLU A 36 32.26 19.04 -21.25
CA GLU A 36 32.18 19.91 -20.07
C GLU A 36 30.82 19.77 -19.38
N THR A 37 29.74 19.67 -20.16
CA THR A 37 28.39 19.38 -19.64
C THR A 37 28.32 18.02 -18.94
N GLU A 38 28.94 16.97 -19.50
CA GLU A 38 29.00 15.64 -18.86
C GLU A 38 29.73 15.70 -17.51
N ALA A 39 30.87 16.39 -17.45
CA ALA A 39 31.64 16.57 -16.21
C ALA A 39 30.86 17.41 -15.17
N ALA A 40 30.20 18.49 -15.61
CA ALA A 40 29.38 19.34 -14.75
C ALA A 40 28.21 18.57 -14.13
N ILE A 41 27.54 17.67 -14.88
CA ILE A 41 26.47 16.82 -14.35
C ILE A 41 27.00 15.94 -13.20
N GLY A 42 28.17 15.33 -13.37
CA GLY A 42 28.80 14.49 -12.35
C GLY A 42 29.17 15.26 -11.08
N GLU A 43 29.68 16.48 -11.22
CA GLU A 43 30.02 17.36 -10.09
C GLU A 43 28.76 17.86 -9.37
N ILE A 44 27.72 18.26 -10.11
CA ILE A 44 26.43 18.65 -9.52
C ILE A 44 25.84 17.48 -8.72
N ALA A 45 25.86 16.27 -9.27
CA ALA A 45 25.30 15.08 -8.62
C ALA A 45 26.03 14.65 -7.33
N THR A 46 27.30 15.01 -7.17
CA THR A 46 28.11 14.63 -5.99
C THR A 46 28.38 15.79 -5.02
N SER A 47 28.05 17.03 -5.42
CA SER A 47 28.30 18.26 -4.64
C SER A 47 27.61 18.34 -3.27
N GLY A 48 26.47 17.65 -3.11
CA GLY A 48 25.64 17.73 -1.91
C GLY A 48 24.86 19.05 -1.75
N ALA A 49 24.81 19.92 -2.77
CA ALA A 49 24.07 21.17 -2.65
C ALA A 49 22.55 20.97 -2.68
N PRO A 50 21.77 21.79 -1.93
CA PRO A 50 20.33 21.59 -1.76
C PRO A 50 19.52 21.76 -3.05
N ASN A 51 20.03 22.53 -4.02
CA ASN A 51 19.39 22.79 -5.31
C ASN A 51 19.94 21.89 -6.45
N ALA A 52 20.89 21.00 -6.18
CA ALA A 52 21.48 20.13 -7.21
C ALA A 52 20.43 19.30 -7.97
N GLN A 53 19.45 18.75 -7.26
CA GLN A 53 18.35 18.00 -7.87
C GLN A 53 17.51 18.90 -8.79
N ALA A 54 17.16 20.11 -8.33
CA ALA A 54 16.33 21.04 -9.10
C ALA A 54 17.04 21.50 -10.39
N ILE A 55 18.37 21.71 -10.32
CA ILE A 55 19.19 22.06 -11.49
C ILE A 55 19.15 20.94 -12.54
N LEU A 56 19.38 19.69 -12.11
CA LEU A 56 19.38 18.55 -13.04
C LEU A 56 17.97 18.29 -13.62
N GLU A 57 16.91 18.41 -12.83
CA GLU A 57 15.53 18.28 -13.31
C GLU A 57 15.16 19.39 -14.30
N ALA A 58 15.57 20.63 -14.04
CA ALA A 58 15.39 21.73 -14.97
C ALA A 58 16.18 21.51 -16.27
N MET A 59 17.38 20.94 -16.18
CA MET A 59 18.19 20.59 -17.35
C MET A 59 17.51 19.50 -18.20
N ALA A 60 17.01 18.43 -17.57
CA ALA A 60 16.24 17.38 -18.25
C ALA A 60 14.99 17.94 -18.95
N ALA A 61 14.32 18.90 -18.31
CA ALA A 61 13.13 19.56 -18.85
C ALA A 61 13.41 20.72 -19.81
N ARG A 62 14.69 20.98 -20.16
CA ARG A 62 15.11 22.10 -21.02
C ARG A 62 14.71 23.48 -20.49
N ARG A 63 14.59 23.61 -19.17
CA ARG A 63 14.30 24.87 -18.44
C ARG A 63 15.54 25.50 -17.83
N LEU A 64 16.69 24.82 -17.86
CA LEU A 64 17.99 25.38 -17.47
C LEU A 64 18.61 26.15 -18.65
N VAL A 65 18.92 27.43 -18.42
CA VAL A 65 19.44 28.34 -19.45
C VAL A 65 20.69 29.06 -18.97
N THR A 66 21.57 29.38 -19.91
CA THR A 66 22.79 30.17 -19.68
C THR A 66 22.65 31.52 -20.36
N GLY A 67 22.78 32.61 -19.60
CA GLY A 67 22.79 33.99 -20.10
C GLY A 67 24.09 34.40 -20.79
N ALA A 68 24.04 35.49 -21.57
CA ALA A 68 25.23 36.10 -22.16
C ALA A 68 26.23 36.64 -21.10
N ASP A 69 25.73 36.87 -19.89
CA ASP A 69 26.47 37.24 -18.67
C ASP A 69 27.06 36.03 -17.93
N LYS A 70 27.00 34.83 -18.53
CA LYS A 70 27.40 33.54 -17.94
C LYS A 70 26.60 33.12 -16.70
N ARG A 71 25.48 33.77 -16.40
CA ARG A 71 24.58 33.30 -15.33
C ARG A 71 23.83 32.06 -15.79
N VAL A 72 23.81 31.03 -14.94
CA VAL A 72 23.01 29.82 -15.12
C VAL A 72 21.75 29.96 -14.27
N VAL A 73 20.60 29.97 -14.91
CA VAL A 73 19.30 30.12 -14.23
C VAL A 73 18.33 29.05 -14.70
N TYR A 74 17.36 28.67 -13.85
CA TYR A 74 16.30 27.77 -14.24
C TYR A 74 14.92 28.26 -13.81
N THR A 75 13.89 27.86 -14.56
CA THR A 75 12.50 28.06 -14.16
C THR A 75 12.02 26.89 -13.31
N ASP A 76 11.54 27.19 -12.10
CA ASP A 76 10.98 26.19 -11.19
C ASP A 76 9.55 25.78 -11.58
N ALA A 77 8.92 24.91 -10.78
CA ALA A 77 7.55 24.45 -11.03
C ALA A 77 6.48 25.54 -10.81
N SER A 78 6.81 26.62 -10.10
CA SER A 78 5.92 27.75 -9.82
C SER A 78 6.00 28.86 -10.87
N GLY A 79 6.96 28.75 -11.80
CA GLY A 79 7.19 29.73 -12.88
C GLY A 79 8.21 30.81 -12.52
N LEU A 80 8.84 30.73 -11.34
CA LEU A 80 9.86 31.68 -10.91
C LEU A 80 11.23 31.34 -11.52
N THR A 81 12.02 32.37 -11.81
CA THR A 81 13.39 32.18 -12.29
C THR A 81 14.34 32.16 -11.10
N ILE A 82 15.07 31.05 -10.94
CA ILE A 82 15.99 30.80 -9.84
C ILE A 82 17.42 30.80 -10.36
N ASP A 83 18.33 31.46 -9.64
CA ASP A 83 19.76 31.41 -9.92
C ASP A 83 20.32 30.05 -9.46
N ALA A 84 20.94 29.29 -10.36
CA ALA A 84 21.46 27.96 -10.05
C ALA A 84 22.63 28.00 -9.05
N ARG A 85 23.32 29.13 -8.92
CA ARG A 85 24.44 29.33 -7.99
C ARG A 85 23.95 29.60 -6.57
N THR A 86 22.93 30.44 -6.44
CA THR A 86 22.47 30.91 -5.12
C THR A 86 21.20 30.22 -4.62
N GLY A 87 20.45 29.57 -5.51
CA GLY A 87 19.15 28.98 -5.21
C GLY A 87 18.06 30.00 -4.88
N LYS A 88 18.28 31.30 -5.16
CA LYS A 88 17.33 32.39 -4.90
C LYS A 88 16.69 32.89 -6.18
N GLU A 89 15.51 33.49 -6.03
CA GLU A 89 14.80 34.15 -7.13
C GLU A 89 15.65 35.30 -7.71
N THR A 90 15.68 35.35 -9.04
CA THR A 90 16.42 36.38 -9.80
C THR A 90 15.62 36.80 -11.03
N ALA A 91 15.93 37.98 -11.56
CA ALA A 91 15.46 38.37 -12.88
C ALA A 91 15.98 37.40 -13.97
N PRO A 92 15.19 37.17 -15.05
CA PRO A 92 15.61 36.37 -16.20
C PRO A 92 16.98 36.78 -16.76
N ALA A 93 17.74 35.81 -17.24
CA ALA A 93 19.02 36.08 -17.86
C ALA A 93 18.84 36.69 -19.27
N THR A 94 19.57 37.77 -19.57
CA THR A 94 19.57 38.41 -20.89
C THR A 94 20.35 37.58 -21.90
N GLY A 95 19.76 37.35 -23.09
CA GLY A 95 20.38 36.52 -24.13
C GLY A 95 20.44 35.03 -23.78
N ALA A 96 19.53 34.54 -22.93
CA ALA A 96 19.55 33.19 -22.40
C ALA A 96 19.36 32.11 -23.49
N SER A 97 20.28 31.15 -23.52
CA SER A 97 20.20 29.96 -24.39
C SER A 97 20.08 28.70 -23.53
N PRO A 98 19.22 27.73 -23.88
CA PRO A 98 19.11 26.47 -23.14
C PRO A 98 20.41 25.68 -23.16
N VAL A 99 20.76 25.06 -22.02
CA VAL A 99 21.87 24.11 -21.95
C VAL A 99 21.59 22.94 -22.90
N ARG A 100 22.52 22.68 -23.82
CA ARG A 100 22.34 21.69 -24.89
C ARG A 100 22.53 20.27 -24.35
N LEU A 101 21.52 19.43 -24.52
CA LEU A 101 21.58 18.00 -24.23
C LEU A 101 21.40 17.19 -25.52
N ASN A 102 22.28 16.22 -25.75
CA ASN A 102 22.06 15.15 -26.73
C ASN A 102 21.40 13.94 -26.03
N ASN A 103 21.03 12.91 -26.81
CA ASN A 103 20.36 11.73 -26.26
C ASN A 103 21.20 10.98 -25.20
N LYS A 104 22.53 10.95 -25.36
CA LYS A 104 23.46 10.35 -24.38
C LYS A 104 23.41 11.13 -23.06
N LEU A 105 23.58 12.45 -23.11
CA LEU A 105 23.59 13.32 -21.95
C LEU A 105 22.26 13.31 -21.21
N ARG A 106 21.13 13.19 -21.91
CA ARG A 106 19.82 13.02 -21.26
C ARG A 106 19.81 11.80 -20.33
N GLY A 107 20.32 10.66 -20.79
CA GLY A 107 20.46 9.47 -19.95
C GLY A 107 21.42 9.65 -18.75
N VAL A 108 22.47 10.46 -18.91
CA VAL A 108 23.39 10.82 -17.81
C VAL A 108 22.69 11.70 -16.78
N VAL A 109 21.90 12.69 -17.21
CA VAL A 109 21.09 13.55 -16.34
C VAL A 109 20.05 12.75 -15.58
N ASP A 110 19.30 11.87 -16.26
CA ASP A 110 18.28 11.04 -15.63
C ASP A 110 18.90 10.10 -14.59
N SER A 111 20.08 9.54 -14.90
CA SER A 111 20.85 8.71 -13.94
C SER A 111 21.32 9.52 -12.74
N ALA A 112 21.80 10.75 -12.95
CA ALA A 112 22.25 11.65 -11.89
C ALA A 112 21.10 12.13 -10.98
N ILE A 113 19.92 12.43 -11.54
CA ILE A 113 18.70 12.73 -10.77
C ILE A 113 18.31 11.52 -9.91
N GLY A 114 18.29 10.32 -10.50
CA GLY A 114 17.99 9.08 -9.78
C GLY A 114 18.94 8.87 -8.60
N LEU A 115 20.24 9.10 -8.83
CA LEU A 115 21.28 8.98 -7.80
C LEU A 115 21.10 9.98 -6.65
N LEU A 116 20.81 11.25 -6.94
CA LEU A 116 20.54 12.25 -5.90
C LEU A 116 19.33 11.89 -5.03
N ARG A 117 18.26 11.37 -5.65
CA ARG A 117 17.05 10.99 -4.92
C ARG A 117 17.26 9.80 -3.99
N LEU A 118 18.21 8.89 -4.29
CA LEU A 118 18.58 7.79 -3.39
C LEU A 118 19.16 8.26 -2.05
N PHE A 119 19.75 9.46 -2.01
CA PHE A 119 20.32 10.05 -0.78
C PHE A 119 19.47 11.19 -0.19
N SER A 120 18.23 11.34 -0.65
CA SER A 120 17.31 12.35 -0.15
C SER A 120 17.05 12.18 1.35
N PRO A 121 16.99 13.27 2.16
CA PRO A 121 16.61 13.17 3.56
C PRO A 121 15.17 12.65 3.74
N ASP A 122 14.30 12.89 2.76
CA ASP A 122 12.91 12.40 2.73
C ASP A 122 12.85 10.90 2.39
N ARG A 123 12.27 10.12 3.32
CA ARG A 123 12.03 8.66 3.18
C ARG A 123 11.26 8.31 1.92
N GLN A 124 10.20 9.05 1.60
CA GLN A 124 9.32 8.75 0.47
C GLN A 124 10.08 8.90 -0.85
N LYS A 125 10.88 9.97 -0.98
CA LYS A 125 11.70 10.20 -2.17
C LYS A 125 12.74 9.10 -2.39
N ARG A 126 13.30 8.51 -1.31
CA ARG A 126 14.24 7.38 -1.42
C ARG A 126 13.55 6.11 -1.93
N LEU A 127 12.33 5.82 -1.47
CA LEU A 127 11.52 4.70 -1.99
C LEU A 127 11.19 4.88 -3.48
N GLU A 128 10.72 6.06 -3.85
CA GLU A 128 10.41 6.40 -5.26
C GLU A 128 11.65 6.31 -6.16
N ALA A 129 12.81 6.70 -5.64
CA ALA A 129 14.09 6.55 -6.35
C ALA A 129 14.44 5.07 -6.57
N ALA A 130 14.32 4.23 -5.54
CA ALA A 130 14.56 2.80 -5.65
C ALA A 130 13.64 2.15 -6.70
N GLU A 131 12.37 2.54 -6.75
CA GLU A 131 11.39 2.06 -7.73
C GLU A 131 11.68 2.58 -9.15
N SER A 132 12.08 3.84 -9.28
CA SER A 132 12.45 4.45 -10.56
C SER A 132 13.67 3.74 -11.18
N VAL A 133 14.69 3.45 -10.37
CA VAL A 133 15.88 2.69 -10.80
C VAL A 133 15.49 1.27 -11.23
N PHE A 134 14.59 0.62 -10.49
CA PHE A 134 14.08 -0.70 -10.82
C PHE A 134 13.34 -0.70 -12.17
N LYS A 135 12.41 0.24 -12.38
CA LYS A 135 11.64 0.37 -13.63
C LYS A 135 12.52 0.65 -14.84
N ALA A 136 13.53 1.51 -14.67
CA ALA A 136 14.47 1.88 -15.73
C ALA A 136 15.47 0.75 -16.09
N LYS A 137 15.58 -0.30 -15.25
CA LYS A 137 16.57 -1.38 -15.39
C LYS A 137 18.01 -0.86 -15.59
N ASN A 138 18.34 0.25 -14.94
CA ASN A 138 19.59 0.95 -15.17
C ASN A 138 20.75 0.26 -14.41
N LEU A 139 21.52 -0.58 -15.12
CA LEU A 139 22.67 -1.28 -14.54
C LEU A 139 23.76 -0.31 -14.02
N ASN A 140 23.86 0.90 -14.58
CA ASN A 140 24.84 1.90 -14.14
C ASN A 140 24.54 2.46 -12.74
N ALA A 141 23.34 2.21 -12.20
CA ALA A 141 22.96 2.63 -10.85
C ALA A 141 23.48 1.68 -9.75
N LEU A 142 24.06 0.52 -10.07
CA LEU A 142 24.53 -0.46 -9.08
C LEU A 142 25.49 0.13 -8.03
N PRO A 143 26.55 0.89 -8.38
CA PRO A 143 27.45 1.47 -7.38
C PRO A 143 26.76 2.49 -6.46
N ALA A 144 25.78 3.22 -7.00
CA ALA A 144 25.00 4.19 -6.25
C ALA A 144 24.04 3.50 -5.26
N LEU A 145 23.41 2.41 -5.69
CA LEU A 145 22.58 1.56 -4.83
C LEU A 145 23.41 0.95 -3.70
N ASP A 146 24.62 0.45 -3.99
CA ASP A 146 25.53 -0.08 -2.96
C ASP A 146 25.85 0.97 -1.89
N ALA A 147 26.21 2.19 -2.33
CA ALA A 147 26.48 3.30 -1.43
C ALA A 147 25.24 3.74 -0.63
N ALA A 148 24.05 3.71 -1.25
CA ALA A 148 22.79 4.02 -0.58
C ALA A 148 22.43 2.97 0.47
N ILE A 149 22.50 1.68 0.13
CA ILE A 149 22.22 0.55 1.05
C ILE A 149 23.16 0.58 2.27
N ALA A 150 24.43 0.94 2.08
CA ALA A 150 25.41 1.02 3.16
C ALA A 150 25.11 2.14 4.17
N LYS A 151 24.50 3.25 3.72
CA LYS A 151 24.16 4.41 4.56
C LYS A 151 22.72 4.41 5.06
N GLU A 152 21.85 3.57 4.50
CA GLU A 152 20.43 3.56 4.82
C GLU A 152 20.16 3.02 6.23
N ALA A 153 19.44 3.82 7.02
CA ALA A 153 19.03 3.47 8.37
C ALA A 153 17.59 2.91 8.42
N ASP A 154 16.72 3.32 7.50
CA ASP A 154 15.33 2.84 7.44
C ASP A 154 15.26 1.42 6.88
N ALA A 155 14.66 0.50 7.63
CA ALA A 155 14.62 -0.91 7.28
C ALA A 155 13.82 -1.19 6.00
N GLU A 156 12.75 -0.44 5.75
CA GLU A 156 11.89 -0.63 4.58
C GLU A 156 12.56 -0.07 3.33
N VAL A 157 13.14 1.12 3.41
CA VAL A 157 13.92 1.71 2.32
C VAL A 157 15.11 0.81 1.96
N LYS A 158 15.83 0.32 2.97
CA LYS A 158 16.95 -0.60 2.76
C LYS A 158 16.52 -1.89 2.08
N SER A 159 15.40 -2.48 2.50
CA SER A 159 14.83 -3.67 1.85
C SER A 159 14.46 -3.42 0.39
N ALA A 160 13.85 -2.27 0.08
CA ALA A 160 13.52 -1.87 -1.28
C ALA A 160 14.77 -1.70 -2.15
N LEU A 161 15.79 -1.00 -1.64
CA LEU A 161 17.06 -0.80 -2.35
C LEU A 161 17.79 -2.12 -2.62
N VAL A 162 17.85 -3.02 -1.64
CA VAL A 162 18.43 -4.35 -1.79
C VAL A 162 17.67 -5.16 -2.85
N ALA A 163 16.34 -5.13 -2.84
CA ALA A 163 15.53 -5.83 -3.84
C ALA A 163 15.78 -5.29 -5.27
N THR A 164 15.82 -3.97 -5.44
CA THR A 164 16.16 -3.33 -6.71
C THR A 164 17.55 -3.77 -7.18
N ARG A 165 18.56 -3.69 -6.30
CA ARG A 165 19.93 -4.13 -6.60
C ARG A 165 19.97 -5.59 -7.03
N SER A 166 19.32 -6.49 -6.30
CA SER A 166 19.29 -7.92 -6.62
C SER A 166 18.70 -8.19 -7.99
N VAL A 167 17.62 -7.50 -8.37
CA VAL A 167 17.02 -7.66 -9.71
C VAL A 167 17.98 -7.19 -10.81
N LEU A 168 18.67 -6.07 -10.59
CA LEU A 168 19.67 -5.57 -11.54
C LEU A 168 20.85 -6.55 -11.66
N LEU A 169 21.31 -7.15 -10.56
CA LEU A 169 22.36 -8.17 -10.59
C LEU A 169 21.95 -9.43 -11.35
N LEU A 170 20.69 -9.85 -11.28
CA LEU A 170 20.19 -10.97 -12.08
C LEU A 170 20.12 -10.65 -13.57
N ALA A 171 19.91 -9.39 -13.92
CA ALA A 171 19.90 -8.93 -15.32
C ALA A 171 21.30 -8.61 -15.87
N LYS A 172 22.31 -8.50 -15.00
CA LYS A 172 23.68 -8.15 -15.37
C LYS A 172 24.36 -9.32 -16.13
N PRO A 173 24.78 -9.13 -17.40
CA PRO A 173 25.33 -10.22 -18.23
C PRO A 173 26.60 -10.87 -17.66
N ASP A 174 27.47 -10.08 -17.04
CA ASP A 174 28.79 -10.44 -16.51
C ASP A 174 28.79 -10.71 -14.99
N ALA A 175 27.62 -10.82 -14.36
CA ALA A 175 27.53 -11.19 -12.95
C ALA A 175 28.01 -12.63 -12.71
N SER A 176 28.88 -12.79 -11.71
CA SER A 176 29.36 -14.09 -11.22
C SER A 176 28.23 -14.93 -10.62
N ASP A 177 28.41 -16.25 -10.60
CA ASP A 177 27.40 -17.16 -10.01
C ASP A 177 27.16 -16.84 -8.53
N ALA A 178 28.21 -16.47 -7.79
CA ALA A 178 28.11 -16.03 -6.39
C ALA A 178 27.27 -14.75 -6.23
N GLU A 179 27.42 -13.77 -7.11
CA GLU A 179 26.59 -12.54 -7.09
C GLU A 179 25.12 -12.85 -7.40
N ARG A 180 24.87 -13.76 -8.33
CA ARG A 180 23.51 -14.21 -8.68
C ARG A 180 22.86 -14.96 -7.53
N VAL A 181 23.59 -15.86 -6.87
CA VAL A 181 23.11 -16.57 -5.67
C VAL A 181 22.76 -15.59 -4.55
N ALA A 182 23.65 -14.64 -4.22
CA ALA A 182 23.38 -13.63 -3.21
C ALA A 182 22.15 -12.75 -3.55
N ALA A 183 21.97 -12.42 -4.83
CA ALA A 183 20.80 -11.69 -5.30
C ALA A 183 19.51 -12.48 -5.13
N ILE A 184 19.51 -13.78 -5.47
CA ILE A 184 18.38 -14.69 -5.28
C ILE A 184 18.02 -14.80 -3.80
N GLU A 185 19.01 -14.99 -2.92
CA GLU A 185 18.78 -15.11 -1.47
C GLU A 185 18.16 -13.84 -0.89
N ALA A 186 18.64 -12.67 -1.31
CA ALA A 186 18.10 -11.38 -0.90
C ALA A 186 16.64 -11.19 -1.37
N LEU A 187 16.29 -11.61 -2.59
CA LEU A 187 14.90 -11.61 -3.05
C LEU A 187 14.05 -12.62 -2.29
N ALA A 188 14.59 -13.82 -2.06
CA ALA A 188 13.90 -14.88 -1.36
C ALA A 188 13.70 -14.60 0.14
N ALA A 189 14.48 -13.71 0.74
CA ALA A 189 14.27 -13.21 2.09
C ALA A 189 13.03 -12.30 2.19
N ARG A 190 12.64 -11.65 1.08
CA ARG A 190 11.43 -10.81 1.02
C ARG A 190 10.15 -11.64 0.97
N GLY A 191 10.19 -12.83 0.36
CA GLY A 191 9.12 -13.84 0.42
C GLY A 191 7.79 -13.48 -0.27
N ASN A 192 7.70 -12.31 -0.90
CA ASN A 192 6.47 -11.82 -1.52
C ASN A 192 6.30 -12.30 -2.97
N GLN A 193 5.10 -12.06 -3.53
CA GLN A 193 4.75 -12.47 -4.89
C GLN A 193 5.63 -11.80 -5.96
N ASP A 194 6.04 -10.55 -5.72
CA ASP A 194 6.95 -9.83 -6.62
C ASP A 194 8.32 -10.51 -6.70
N ALA A 195 8.93 -10.85 -5.56
CA ALA A 195 10.21 -11.55 -5.53
C ALA A 195 10.14 -12.90 -6.25
N LEU A 196 9.07 -13.66 -6.04
CA LEU A 196 8.81 -14.92 -6.74
C LEU A 196 8.69 -14.70 -8.25
N GLY A 197 7.98 -13.65 -8.68
CA GLY A 197 7.89 -13.28 -10.09
C GLY A 197 9.25 -12.94 -10.71
N GLN A 198 10.08 -12.17 -10.00
CA GLN A 198 11.42 -11.80 -10.48
C GLN A 198 12.34 -13.02 -10.61
N ILE A 199 12.37 -13.91 -9.62
CA ILE A 199 13.23 -15.11 -9.65
C ILE A 199 12.77 -16.05 -10.78
N ARG A 200 11.46 -16.26 -10.97
CA ARG A 200 10.91 -17.08 -12.07
C ARG A 200 11.24 -16.50 -13.44
N ASN A 201 11.16 -15.18 -13.60
CA ASN A 201 11.50 -14.51 -14.85
C ASN A 201 12.99 -14.63 -15.19
N ALA A 202 13.87 -14.63 -14.18
CA ALA A 202 15.31 -14.81 -14.37
C ALA A 202 15.73 -16.27 -14.61
N LEU A 203 14.94 -17.23 -14.11
CA LEU A 203 15.26 -18.66 -14.10
C LEU A 203 15.77 -19.23 -15.44
N PRO A 204 15.18 -18.92 -16.61
CA PRO A 204 15.64 -19.48 -17.88
C PRO A 204 17.08 -19.08 -18.27
N ALA A 205 17.56 -17.94 -17.77
CA ALA A 205 18.90 -17.42 -18.06
C ALA A 205 19.95 -17.84 -17.02
N LEU A 206 19.55 -18.53 -15.95
CA LEU A 206 20.44 -19.01 -14.89
C LEU A 206 21.00 -20.40 -15.21
N GLN A 207 22.24 -20.62 -14.80
CA GLN A 207 22.95 -21.90 -14.94
C GLN A 207 23.65 -22.23 -13.61
N GLY A 208 24.26 -23.41 -13.51
CA GLY A 208 25.13 -23.76 -12.38
C GLY A 208 24.45 -23.66 -11.01
N GLU A 209 25.19 -23.12 -10.04
CA GLU A 209 24.75 -22.96 -8.65
C GLU A 209 23.63 -21.92 -8.54
N ALA A 210 23.68 -20.86 -9.35
CA ALA A 210 22.65 -19.83 -9.37
C ALA A 210 21.27 -20.39 -9.75
N ARG A 211 21.21 -21.35 -10.68
CA ARG A 211 19.95 -22.00 -11.04
C ARG A 211 19.40 -22.85 -9.88
N VAL A 212 20.26 -23.64 -9.24
CA VAL A 212 19.87 -24.47 -8.08
C VAL A 212 19.36 -23.59 -6.93
N ALA A 213 20.05 -22.48 -6.66
CA ALA A 213 19.62 -21.51 -5.65
C ALA A 213 18.26 -20.89 -6.00
N ALA A 214 18.01 -20.56 -7.27
CA ALA A 214 16.73 -20.01 -7.71
C ALA A 214 15.57 -21.01 -7.55
N GLU A 215 15.77 -22.26 -7.94
CA GLU A 215 14.77 -23.32 -7.80
C GLU A 215 14.45 -23.58 -6.31
N ALA A 216 15.48 -23.65 -5.46
CA ALA A 216 15.31 -23.79 -4.02
C ALA A 216 14.58 -22.59 -3.39
N ALA A 217 14.92 -21.37 -3.82
CA ALA A 217 14.27 -20.15 -3.38
C ALA A 217 12.78 -20.12 -3.77
N ILE A 218 12.45 -20.47 -5.01
CA ILE A 218 11.06 -20.56 -5.48
C ILE A 218 10.28 -21.55 -4.60
N ALA A 219 10.81 -22.77 -4.42
CA ALA A 219 10.15 -23.79 -3.62
C ALA A 219 9.95 -23.37 -2.15
N ARG A 220 10.90 -22.61 -1.58
CA ARG A 220 10.78 -22.06 -0.22
C ARG A 220 9.67 -21.02 -0.13
N ILE A 221 9.63 -20.07 -1.07
CA ILE A 221 8.62 -19.01 -1.10
C ILE A 221 7.23 -19.62 -1.28
N GLU A 222 7.06 -20.52 -2.25
CA GLU A 222 5.78 -21.21 -2.49
C GLU A 222 5.29 -21.97 -1.25
N ARG A 223 6.18 -22.70 -0.56
CA ARG A 223 5.82 -23.42 0.67
C ARG A 223 5.34 -22.48 1.77
N SER A 224 6.01 -21.33 1.94
CA SER A 224 5.58 -20.32 2.91
C SER A 224 4.22 -19.72 2.53
N GLN A 225 4.00 -19.41 1.24
CA GLN A 225 2.73 -18.87 0.75
C GLN A 225 1.59 -19.88 0.86
N LEU A 226 1.85 -21.17 0.65
CA LEU A 226 0.86 -22.23 0.87
C LEU A 226 0.45 -22.32 2.34
N PHE A 227 1.40 -22.21 3.26
CA PHE A 227 1.10 -22.21 4.70
C PHE A 227 0.27 -20.98 5.11
N ILE A 228 0.67 -19.79 4.65
CA ILE A 228 -0.06 -18.54 4.91
C ILE A 228 -1.47 -18.61 4.30
N SER A 229 -1.59 -19.00 3.03
CA SER A 229 -2.88 -19.14 2.36
C SER A 229 -3.77 -20.19 3.03
N GLY A 230 -3.17 -21.30 3.48
CA GLY A 230 -3.87 -22.33 4.25
C GLY A 230 -4.43 -21.79 5.57
N ALA A 231 -3.62 -21.07 6.34
CA ALA A 231 -4.06 -20.41 7.56
C ALA A 231 -5.15 -19.36 7.29
N GLN A 232 -5.04 -18.60 6.20
CA GLN A 232 -6.05 -17.64 5.77
C GLN A 232 -7.37 -18.33 5.40
N ASN A 233 -7.31 -19.45 4.70
CA ASN A 233 -8.48 -20.24 4.34
C ASN A 233 -9.15 -20.85 5.59
N ILE A 234 -8.37 -21.32 6.57
CA ILE A 234 -8.90 -21.78 7.86
C ILE A 234 -9.60 -20.63 8.58
N TRP A 235 -9.00 -19.44 8.63
CA TRP A 235 -9.60 -18.25 9.22
C TRP A 235 -10.92 -17.86 8.52
N TYR A 236 -10.94 -17.89 7.19
CA TYR A 236 -12.14 -17.62 6.42
C TYR A 236 -13.22 -18.69 6.62
N GLY A 237 -12.82 -19.95 6.74
CA GLY A 237 -13.70 -21.07 7.07
C GLY A 237 -14.28 -20.94 8.48
N LEU A 238 -13.48 -20.54 9.47
CA LEU A 238 -13.93 -20.29 10.84
C LEU A 238 -14.93 -19.13 10.86
N SER A 239 -14.61 -18.01 10.22
CA SER A 239 -15.50 -16.86 10.14
C SER A 239 -16.84 -17.19 9.46
N LEU A 240 -16.82 -17.89 8.32
CA LEU A 240 -18.04 -18.31 7.63
C LEU A 240 -18.82 -19.35 8.45
N GLY A 241 -18.11 -20.29 9.08
CA GLY A 241 -18.68 -21.26 9.99
C GLY A 241 -19.36 -20.62 11.20
N SER A 242 -18.78 -19.56 11.76
CA SER A 242 -19.39 -18.76 12.84
C SER A 242 -20.72 -18.15 12.42
N VAL A 243 -20.82 -17.56 11.22
CA VAL A 243 -22.11 -17.06 10.70
C VAL A 243 -23.14 -18.18 10.58
N LEU A 244 -22.74 -19.32 10.01
CA LEU A 244 -23.63 -20.47 9.85
C LEU A 244 -24.05 -21.05 11.21
N LEU A 245 -23.13 -21.09 12.18
CA LEU A 245 -23.39 -21.53 13.55
C LEU A 245 -24.40 -20.61 14.24
N LEU A 246 -24.23 -19.29 14.14
CA LEU A 246 -25.16 -18.33 14.72
C LEU A 246 -26.57 -18.50 14.14
N ALA A 247 -26.69 -18.66 12.82
CA ALA A 247 -27.95 -18.95 12.16
C ALA A 247 -28.55 -20.30 12.60
N ALA A 248 -27.72 -21.34 12.72
CA ALA A 248 -28.16 -22.67 13.16
C ALA A 248 -28.63 -22.67 14.63
N ILE A 249 -27.97 -21.92 15.52
CA ILE A 249 -28.38 -21.76 16.92
C ILE A 249 -29.76 -21.08 16.99
N GLY A 250 -29.97 -20.02 16.19
CA GLY A 250 -31.28 -19.37 16.10
C GLY A 250 -32.39 -20.34 15.69
N LEU A 251 -32.11 -21.15 14.66
CA LEU A 251 -33.04 -22.18 14.20
C LEU A 251 -33.30 -23.25 15.27
N ALA A 252 -32.24 -23.75 15.93
CA ALA A 252 -32.32 -24.75 16.99
C ALA A 252 -33.15 -24.28 18.19
N ILE A 253 -32.98 -23.02 18.62
CA ILE A 253 -33.75 -22.43 19.72
C ILE A 253 -35.23 -22.33 19.35
N THR A 254 -35.55 -21.83 18.14
CA THR A 254 -36.94 -21.67 17.72
C THR A 254 -37.67 -23.00 17.60
N PHE A 255 -37.07 -24.03 17.00
CA PHE A 255 -37.68 -25.36 16.93
C PHE A 255 -37.71 -26.06 18.29
N GLY A 256 -36.63 -25.97 19.06
CA GLY A 256 -36.46 -26.71 20.32
C GLY A 256 -37.45 -26.30 21.41
N VAL A 257 -37.84 -25.03 21.46
CA VAL A 257 -38.75 -24.53 22.51
C VAL A 257 -40.23 -24.65 22.11
N MET A 258 -40.57 -24.44 20.83
CA MET A 258 -41.98 -24.38 20.41
C MET A 258 -42.53 -25.75 19.98
N GLY A 259 -41.69 -26.73 19.64
CA GLY A 259 -42.16 -28.04 19.19
C GLY A 259 -42.95 -28.01 17.87
N VAL A 260 -42.87 -26.91 17.12
CA VAL A 260 -43.55 -26.69 15.84
C VAL A 260 -42.55 -26.23 14.78
N ILE A 261 -42.78 -26.63 13.54
CA ILE A 261 -41.94 -26.28 12.39
C ILE A 261 -42.31 -24.86 11.91
N ASN A 262 -41.49 -23.85 12.24
CA ASN A 262 -41.59 -22.50 11.71
C ASN A 262 -40.74 -22.30 10.44
N MET A 263 -41.42 -22.15 9.28
CA MET A 263 -40.74 -21.84 8.01
C MET A 263 -40.42 -20.35 7.83
N ALA A 264 -41.02 -19.45 8.62
CA ALA A 264 -40.78 -18.01 8.55
C ALA A 264 -39.53 -17.53 9.32
N HIS A 265 -38.72 -18.45 9.85
CA HIS A 265 -37.53 -18.10 10.64
C HIS A 265 -36.57 -17.16 9.89
N GLY A 266 -36.33 -17.43 8.59
CA GLY A 266 -35.47 -16.58 7.75
C GLY A 266 -35.99 -15.13 7.64
N GLU A 267 -37.31 -14.94 7.70
CA GLU A 267 -37.90 -13.60 7.66
C GLU A 267 -37.65 -12.82 8.94
N MET A 268 -37.52 -13.49 10.09
CA MET A 268 -37.15 -12.82 11.34
C MET A 268 -35.72 -12.27 11.28
N VAL A 269 -34.80 -13.03 10.64
CA VAL A 269 -33.44 -12.56 10.36
C VAL A 269 -33.47 -11.38 9.38
N MET A 270 -34.28 -11.46 8.31
CA MET A 270 -34.48 -10.37 7.37
C MET A 270 -34.98 -9.10 8.07
N LEU A 271 -35.98 -9.19 8.94
CA LEU A 271 -36.50 -8.05 9.69
C LEU A 271 -35.43 -7.40 10.58
N GLY A 272 -34.55 -8.18 11.19
CA GLY A 272 -33.38 -7.66 11.92
C GLY A 272 -32.40 -6.88 11.02
N ALA A 273 -32.11 -7.41 9.84
CA ALA A 273 -31.26 -6.74 8.84
C ALA A 273 -31.88 -5.41 8.35
N TYR A 274 -33.17 -5.40 8.05
CA TYR A 274 -33.88 -4.17 7.65
C TYR A 274 -34.04 -3.18 8.80
N THR A 275 -34.16 -3.65 10.05
CA THR A 275 -34.12 -2.76 11.22
C THR A 275 -32.77 -2.06 11.31
N THR A 276 -31.68 -2.80 11.10
CA THR A 276 -30.32 -2.24 11.07
C THR A 276 -30.17 -1.21 9.94
N PHE A 277 -30.64 -1.53 8.75
CA PHE A 277 -30.66 -0.61 7.61
C PHE A 277 -31.43 0.68 7.94
N MET A 278 -32.63 0.57 8.51
CA MET A 278 -33.45 1.73 8.88
C MET A 278 -32.77 2.61 9.93
N VAL A 279 -32.17 1.99 10.95
CA VAL A 279 -31.39 2.73 11.95
C VAL A 279 -30.25 3.48 11.28
N GLN A 280 -29.51 2.85 10.37
CA GLN A 280 -28.43 3.51 9.64
C GLN A 280 -28.92 4.68 8.79
N GLU A 281 -30.05 4.55 8.08
CA GLU A 281 -30.62 5.63 7.28
C GLU A 281 -31.05 6.82 8.16
N VAL A 282 -31.61 6.56 9.35
CA VAL A 282 -31.92 7.60 10.33
C VAL A 282 -30.65 8.33 10.79
N PHE A 283 -29.58 7.60 11.11
CA PHE A 283 -28.30 8.22 11.47
C PHE A 283 -27.71 9.03 10.31
N ARG A 284 -27.77 8.53 9.07
CA ARG A 284 -27.30 9.28 7.88
C ARG A 284 -28.08 10.57 7.66
N ALA A 285 -29.41 10.53 7.85
CA ALA A 285 -30.28 11.67 7.61
C ALA A 285 -30.21 12.74 8.72
N TYR A 286 -30.14 12.33 9.99
CA TYR A 286 -30.32 13.24 11.12
C TYR A 286 -29.08 13.42 12.01
N ALA A 287 -28.13 12.49 12.00
CA ALA A 287 -27.00 12.50 12.93
C ALA A 287 -25.73 11.83 12.33
N PRO A 288 -25.20 12.33 11.19
CA PRO A 288 -24.11 11.67 10.47
C PRO A 288 -22.82 11.55 11.29
N GLU A 289 -22.55 12.50 12.19
CA GLU A 289 -21.39 12.48 13.09
C GLU A 289 -21.40 11.27 14.05
N TYR A 290 -22.59 10.78 14.41
CA TYR A 290 -22.77 9.66 15.32
C TYR A 290 -23.02 8.33 14.61
N PHE A 291 -22.69 8.23 13.31
CA PHE A 291 -22.92 7.01 12.53
C PHE A 291 -22.28 5.76 13.17
N GLY A 292 -21.17 5.90 13.90
CA GLY A 292 -20.57 4.80 14.65
C GLY A 292 -21.49 4.14 15.69
N LEU A 293 -22.48 4.86 16.21
CA LEU A 293 -23.43 4.34 17.19
C LEU A 293 -24.61 3.58 16.55
N SER A 294 -24.71 3.58 15.21
CA SER A 294 -25.84 2.96 14.53
C SER A 294 -25.96 1.46 14.81
N LEU A 295 -24.83 0.72 14.84
CA LEU A 295 -24.83 -0.73 15.06
C LEU A 295 -25.18 -1.11 16.51
N PRO A 296 -24.53 -0.55 17.55
CA PRO A 296 -24.92 -0.82 18.94
C PRO A 296 -26.39 -0.53 19.26
N ILE A 297 -27.00 0.45 18.59
CA ILE A 297 -28.42 0.79 18.73
C ILE A 297 -29.31 -0.13 17.89
N ALA A 298 -28.86 -0.51 16.69
CA ALA A 298 -29.58 -1.43 15.82
C ALA A 298 -29.76 -2.81 16.44
N ILE A 299 -28.78 -3.33 17.18
CA ILE A 299 -28.87 -4.65 17.83
C ILE A 299 -30.12 -4.74 18.75
N PRO A 300 -30.26 -3.94 19.82
CA PRO A 300 -31.42 -4.04 20.71
C PRO A 300 -32.74 -3.72 19.98
N LEU A 301 -32.73 -2.77 19.05
CA LEU A 301 -33.93 -2.47 18.25
C LEU A 301 -34.34 -3.63 17.35
N ALA A 302 -33.39 -4.34 16.74
CA ALA A 302 -33.68 -5.53 15.93
C ALA A 302 -34.33 -6.63 16.78
N PHE A 303 -33.85 -6.86 18.00
CA PHE A 303 -34.48 -7.79 18.94
C PHE A 303 -35.90 -7.35 19.33
N ILE A 304 -36.12 -6.06 19.58
CA ILE A 304 -37.45 -5.53 19.90
C ILE A 304 -38.40 -5.68 18.72
N VAL A 305 -38.00 -5.27 17.51
CA VAL A 305 -38.83 -5.35 16.30
C VAL A 305 -39.16 -6.80 15.97
N ALA A 306 -38.17 -7.69 15.95
CA ALA A 306 -38.37 -9.12 15.73
C ALA A 306 -39.26 -9.73 16.83
N GLY A 307 -39.02 -9.39 18.10
CA GLY A 307 -39.83 -9.86 19.23
C GLY A 307 -41.30 -9.42 19.13
N LEU A 308 -41.56 -8.16 18.78
CA LEU A 308 -42.92 -7.65 18.60
C LEU A 308 -43.66 -8.33 17.45
N ILE A 309 -42.99 -8.52 16.32
CA ILE A 309 -43.56 -9.24 15.16
C ILE A 309 -43.79 -10.71 15.52
N GLY A 310 -42.86 -11.34 16.23
CA GLY A 310 -43.02 -12.70 16.74
C GLY A 310 -44.23 -12.84 17.66
N VAL A 311 -44.43 -11.92 18.61
CA VAL A 311 -45.60 -11.89 19.49
C VAL A 311 -46.90 -11.70 18.71
N ALA A 312 -46.87 -10.85 17.67
CA ALA A 312 -48.03 -10.63 16.80
C ALA A 312 -48.41 -11.92 16.04
N ILE A 313 -47.43 -12.62 15.47
CA ILE A 313 -47.64 -13.90 14.76
C ILE A 313 -48.12 -14.98 15.74
N GLU A 314 -47.51 -15.05 16.92
CA GLU A 314 -47.86 -16.02 17.95
C GLU A 314 -49.32 -15.86 18.40
N ARG A 315 -49.70 -14.63 18.79
CA ARG A 315 -51.06 -14.33 19.27
C ARG A 315 -52.09 -14.34 18.16
N GLY A 316 -51.72 -13.99 16.94
CA GLY A 316 -52.64 -13.83 15.81
C GLY A 316 -52.85 -15.11 15.00
N ILE A 317 -51.86 -16.00 14.93
CA ILE A 317 -51.87 -17.14 14.01
C ILE A 317 -51.53 -18.44 14.76
N ILE A 318 -50.32 -18.55 15.31
CA ILE A 318 -49.79 -19.84 15.78
C ILE A 318 -50.60 -20.40 16.94
N ARG A 319 -51.01 -19.56 17.90
CA ARG A 319 -51.79 -19.99 19.08
C ARG A 319 -53.08 -20.72 18.71
N PHE A 320 -53.70 -20.37 17.58
CA PHE A 320 -54.95 -20.99 17.14
C PHE A 320 -54.75 -22.34 16.43
N LEU A 321 -53.51 -22.65 16.05
CA LEU A 321 -53.14 -23.83 15.26
C LEU A 321 -52.37 -24.87 16.08
N TYR A 322 -52.24 -24.67 17.40
CA TYR A 322 -51.56 -25.61 18.28
C TYR A 322 -52.17 -27.02 18.22
N GLY A 323 -51.29 -28.02 18.23
CA GLY A 323 -51.66 -29.43 18.06
C GLY A 323 -51.87 -29.87 16.60
N ARG A 324 -51.70 -28.96 15.63
CA ARG A 324 -51.88 -29.24 14.19
C ARG A 324 -50.61 -28.90 13.39
N PRO A 325 -49.61 -29.81 13.37
CA PRO A 325 -48.28 -29.50 12.85
C PRO A 325 -48.27 -29.17 11.35
N LEU A 326 -49.08 -29.86 10.54
CA LEU A 326 -49.18 -29.58 9.09
C LEU A 326 -49.81 -28.21 8.80
N GLU A 327 -50.87 -27.86 9.53
CA GLU A 327 -51.54 -26.56 9.38
C GLU A 327 -50.62 -25.41 9.80
N THR A 328 -49.85 -25.60 10.87
CA THR A 328 -48.89 -24.57 11.32
C THR A 328 -47.74 -24.40 10.34
N LEU A 329 -47.27 -25.47 9.69
CA LEU A 329 -46.26 -25.39 8.64
C LEU A 329 -46.77 -24.58 7.44
N LEU A 330 -48.01 -24.84 6.99
CA LEU A 330 -48.62 -24.08 5.89
C LEU A 330 -48.84 -22.61 6.27
N ALA A 331 -49.29 -22.35 7.51
CA ALA A 331 -49.51 -21.00 8.00
C ALA A 331 -48.20 -20.20 8.07
N THR A 332 -47.13 -20.78 8.61
CA THR A 332 -45.82 -20.09 8.69
C THR A 332 -45.20 -19.88 7.31
N TRP A 333 -45.44 -20.76 6.36
CA TRP A 333 -45.08 -20.51 4.96
C TRP A 333 -45.84 -19.32 4.37
N GLY A 334 -47.15 -19.23 4.61
CA GLY A 334 -47.96 -18.08 4.19
C GLY A 334 -47.50 -16.76 4.83
N VAL A 335 -47.15 -16.79 6.12
CA VAL A 335 -46.54 -15.65 6.82
C VAL A 335 -45.20 -15.25 6.20
N SER A 336 -44.37 -16.22 5.82
CA SER A 336 -43.10 -15.95 5.16
C SER A 336 -43.31 -15.16 3.86
N LEU A 337 -44.21 -15.64 2.98
CA LEU A 337 -44.54 -14.94 1.74
C LEU A 337 -45.09 -13.54 1.97
N PHE A 338 -45.96 -13.38 2.97
CA PHE A 338 -46.51 -12.08 3.35
C PHE A 338 -45.41 -11.10 3.80
N LEU A 339 -44.49 -11.54 4.66
CA LEU A 339 -43.39 -10.71 5.15
C LEU A 339 -42.41 -10.35 4.03
N GLN A 340 -42.02 -11.31 3.19
CA GLN A 340 -41.16 -11.06 2.02
C GLN A 340 -41.79 -10.02 1.09
N GLN A 341 -43.08 -10.19 0.77
CA GLN A 341 -43.78 -9.28 -0.13
C GLN A 341 -43.96 -7.89 0.50
N THR A 342 -44.21 -7.82 1.81
CA THR A 342 -44.32 -6.55 2.53
C THR A 342 -43.01 -5.78 2.47
N VAL A 343 -41.89 -6.41 2.82
CA VAL A 343 -40.55 -5.79 2.76
C VAL A 343 -40.22 -5.39 1.32
N ARG A 344 -40.47 -6.26 0.34
CA ARG A 344 -40.26 -5.93 -1.08
C ARG A 344 -41.10 -4.75 -1.55
N THR A 345 -42.32 -4.59 -1.03
CA THR A 345 -43.20 -3.45 -1.38
C THR A 345 -42.69 -2.15 -0.78
N ILE A 346 -42.16 -2.18 0.44
CA ILE A 346 -41.64 -0.98 1.15
C ILE A 346 -40.26 -0.57 0.60
N PHE A 347 -39.34 -1.53 0.45
CA PHE A 347 -37.93 -1.29 0.15
C PHE A 347 -37.54 -1.54 -1.30
N GLY A 348 -38.42 -2.14 -2.10
CA GLY A 348 -38.13 -2.57 -3.45
C GLY A 348 -37.42 -3.93 -3.53
N PRO A 349 -37.18 -4.44 -4.76
CA PRO A 349 -36.56 -5.74 -4.98
C PRO A 349 -35.03 -5.71 -4.98
N THR A 350 -34.41 -4.53 -4.87
CA THR A 350 -32.96 -4.35 -4.90
C THR A 350 -32.34 -4.57 -3.53
N ASN A 351 -31.12 -5.12 -3.50
CA ASN A 351 -30.35 -5.25 -2.27
C ASN A 351 -30.09 -3.88 -1.62
N ARG A 352 -30.24 -3.81 -0.30
CA ARG A 352 -29.97 -2.62 0.52
C ARG A 352 -28.71 -2.85 1.32
N ASP A 353 -27.69 -2.03 1.07
CA ASP A 353 -26.39 -2.17 1.70
C ASP A 353 -26.35 -1.50 3.08
N VAL A 354 -25.92 -2.27 4.07
CA VAL A 354 -25.62 -1.80 5.43
C VAL A 354 -24.13 -1.47 5.48
N ALA A 355 -23.81 -0.21 5.75
CA ALA A 355 -22.41 0.24 5.78
C ALA A 355 -21.74 -0.13 7.10
N SER A 356 -20.50 -0.58 7.04
CA SER A 356 -19.69 -0.85 8.22
C SER A 356 -19.21 0.48 8.85
N PRO A 357 -19.36 0.67 10.17
CA PRO A 357 -18.74 1.80 10.86
C PRO A 357 -17.21 1.81 10.70
N SER A 358 -16.60 2.97 10.92
CA SER A 358 -15.15 3.17 10.76
C SER A 358 -14.31 2.20 11.61
N TYR A 359 -14.78 1.82 12.80
CA TYR A 359 -14.08 0.89 13.70
C TYR A 359 -14.21 -0.60 13.32
N MET A 360 -15.13 -0.95 12.41
CA MET A 360 -15.26 -2.31 11.84
C MET A 360 -14.73 -2.38 10.41
N SER A 361 -14.29 -1.25 9.88
CA SER A 361 -13.84 -1.11 8.51
C SER A 361 -12.32 -1.17 8.45
N GLY A 362 -11.82 -1.90 7.46
CA GLY A 362 -10.39 -2.09 7.25
C GLY A 362 -9.92 -3.52 7.49
N ALA A 363 -8.63 -3.69 7.32
CA ALA A 363 -7.93 -4.93 7.55
C ALA A 363 -6.55 -4.61 8.12
N PHE A 364 -6.00 -5.55 8.88
CA PHE A 364 -4.61 -5.53 9.25
C PHE A 364 -3.92 -6.76 8.67
N ASP A 365 -2.65 -6.61 8.34
CA ASP A 365 -1.81 -7.71 7.92
C ASP A 365 -1.12 -8.28 9.17
N LEU A 366 -1.29 -9.58 9.39
CA LEU A 366 -0.64 -10.32 10.46
C LEU A 366 0.14 -11.48 9.85
N PHE A 367 1.46 -11.39 9.78
CA PHE A 367 2.34 -12.41 9.19
C PHE A 367 1.97 -12.81 7.75
N GLY A 368 1.49 -11.86 6.93
CA GLY A 368 1.03 -12.11 5.55
C GLY A 368 -0.44 -12.52 5.46
N LEU A 369 -1.15 -12.59 6.59
CA LEU A 369 -2.59 -12.84 6.66
C LEU A 369 -3.33 -11.52 6.70
N GLN A 370 -4.10 -11.23 5.66
CA GLN A 370 -5.00 -10.09 5.67
C GLN A 370 -6.26 -10.44 6.45
N ILE A 371 -6.34 -9.98 7.70
CA ILE A 371 -7.49 -10.17 8.58
C ILE A 371 -8.37 -8.92 8.50
N THR A 372 -9.61 -9.09 8.05
CA THR A 372 -10.60 -8.01 8.01
C THR A 372 -11.29 -7.88 9.36
N TYR A 373 -11.48 -6.63 9.83
CA TYR A 373 -12.15 -6.39 11.11
C TYR A 373 -13.58 -6.92 11.13
N GLY A 374 -14.32 -6.84 10.01
CA GLY A 374 -15.67 -7.40 9.93
C GLY A 374 -15.74 -8.90 10.25
N ARG A 375 -14.78 -9.70 9.77
CA ARG A 375 -14.73 -11.15 10.06
C ARG A 375 -14.33 -11.43 11.51
N LEU A 376 -13.45 -10.62 12.08
CA LEU A 376 -13.07 -10.70 13.49
C LEU A 376 -14.30 -10.49 14.39
N TRP A 377 -15.08 -9.45 14.11
CA TRP A 377 -16.29 -9.16 14.87
C TRP A 377 -17.33 -10.29 14.79
N ILE A 378 -17.53 -10.89 13.62
CA ILE A 378 -18.42 -12.05 13.46
C ILE A 378 -18.01 -13.19 14.41
N ILE A 379 -16.72 -13.49 14.50
CA ILE A 379 -16.21 -14.54 15.39
C ILE A 379 -16.40 -14.16 16.86
N VAL A 380 -16.23 -12.89 17.23
CA VAL A 380 -16.44 -12.41 18.61
C VAL A 380 -17.93 -12.46 19.02
N PHE A 381 -18.84 -12.27 18.06
CA PHE A 381 -20.29 -12.29 18.31
C PHE A 381 -20.91 -13.69 18.34
N THR A 382 -20.23 -14.70 17.79
CA THR A 382 -20.68 -16.09 17.76
C THR A 382 -20.15 -16.85 18.95
#